data_AF-A0A7I7MRY6-F1
#
_entry.id   AF-A0A7I7MRY6-F1
#
_cell.length_a   1.000
_cell.length_b   1.000
_cell.length_c   1.000
_cell.angle_alpha   90.00
_cell.angle_beta   90.00
_cell.angle_gamma   90.00
#
_symmetry.space_group_name_H-M   'P 1'
#
loop_
_entity.id
_entity.type
_entity.pdbx_description
1 polymer ?
#
loop_
_entity_poly.entity_id
_entity_poly.type
_entity_poly.pdbx_seq_one_letter_code
_entity_poly.pdbx_strand_id
1 'polypeptide(L)'
;MGHEFPPGDDVGHWWRCGPHRAVSGESGKLAGRRTSEQMSAEDLEKYETEMELSLYREYKDIVGQFSYVVETERRFYLANSVEMVPRNADGEVYFELRLADAWVWDMYRPARFVKQVRVVTFKDVNIEEVEKPELRLPE
;
A
#
# COMPACT_ATOMS: atom_id res chain seq x y z
N MET A 1 2.87 -17.22 14.50
CA MET A 1 2.40 -18.20 13.50
C MET A 1 2.02 -17.42 12.27
N GLY A 2 2.80 -17.54 11.20
CA GLY A 2 2.51 -16.83 9.95
C GLY A 2 1.24 -17.41 9.32
N HIS A 3 0.25 -16.56 9.09
CA HIS A 3 -0.90 -16.93 8.28
C HIS A 3 -0.44 -17.01 6.83
N GLU A 4 -0.25 -18.24 6.36
CA GLU A 4 0.04 -18.52 4.97
C GLU A 4 -1.29 -18.45 4.20
N PHE A 5 -1.45 -17.39 3.40
CA PHE A 5 -2.61 -17.18 2.53
C PHE A 5 -2.58 -18.15 1.33
N PRO A 6 -3.74 -18.54 0.78
CA PRO A 6 -3.83 -19.57 -0.27
C PRO A 6 -3.04 -19.19 -1.54
N PRO A 7 -2.44 -20.17 -2.24
CA PRO A 7 -1.69 -19.93 -3.46
C PRO A 7 -2.67 -19.66 -4.62
N GLY A 8 -2.77 -18.38 -5.01
CA GLY A 8 -3.63 -17.96 -6.13
C GLY A 8 -3.91 -16.46 -6.18
N ASP A 9 -3.75 -15.75 -5.05
CA ASP A 9 -3.94 -14.30 -4.98
C ASP A 9 -2.57 -13.58 -5.04
N ASP A 10 -2.30 -12.88 -6.14
CA ASP A 10 -1.09 -12.06 -6.36
C ASP A 10 -0.87 -11.01 -5.24
N VAL A 11 -1.92 -10.72 -4.48
CA VAL A 11 -1.93 -9.89 -3.25
C VAL A 11 -0.84 -10.29 -2.24
N GLY A 12 -0.44 -11.57 -2.20
CA GLY A 12 0.64 -12.06 -1.33
C GLY A 12 2.05 -11.58 -1.71
N HIS A 13 2.26 -11.09 -2.94
CA HIS A 13 3.50 -10.43 -3.36
C HIS A 13 3.50 -8.96 -2.89
N TRP A 14 2.39 -8.25 -3.10
CA TRP A 14 2.21 -6.85 -2.70
C TRP A 14 2.22 -6.64 -1.18
N TRP A 15 1.66 -7.60 -0.42
CA TRP A 15 1.75 -7.60 1.05
C TRP A 15 3.20 -7.73 1.54
N ARG A 16 4.06 -8.42 0.78
CA ARG A 16 5.49 -8.60 1.08
C ARG A 16 6.35 -7.40 0.68
N CYS A 17 5.90 -6.60 -0.29
CA CYS A 17 6.59 -5.42 -0.82
C CYS A 17 6.10 -4.08 -0.24
N GLY A 18 4.98 -4.08 0.50
CA GLY A 18 4.56 -2.93 1.31
C GLY A 18 5.60 -2.51 2.36
N PRO A 19 5.50 -1.29 2.92
CA PRO A 19 6.56 -0.62 3.71
C PRO A 19 6.94 -1.30 5.05
N HIS A 20 6.45 -2.51 5.34
CA HIS A 20 6.61 -3.19 6.62
C HIS A 20 7.92 -3.99 6.80
N ARG A 21 8.84 -4.01 5.82
CA ARG A 21 10.10 -4.76 5.93
C ARG A 21 11.27 -4.02 6.60
N ALA A 22 11.00 -3.03 7.46
CA ALA A 22 12.06 -2.20 8.03
C ALA A 22 12.05 -2.04 9.57
N VAL A 23 11.58 -3.03 10.35
CA VAL A 23 11.89 -3.08 11.80
C VAL A 23 11.99 -4.53 12.26
N SER A 24 13.20 -5.09 12.26
CA SER A 24 13.54 -6.29 13.02
C SER A 24 15.03 -6.27 13.30
N GLY A 25 15.43 -5.55 14.34
CA GLY A 25 16.81 -5.43 14.77
C GLY A 25 16.90 -4.93 16.22
N GLU A 26 17.26 -5.86 17.09
CA GLU A 26 17.81 -5.70 18.45
C GLU A 26 16.88 -5.48 19.66
N SER A 27 17.02 -6.43 20.59
CA SER A 27 16.34 -6.57 21.87
C SER A 27 17.29 -6.07 22.97
N GLY A 28 16.84 -5.13 23.81
CA GLY A 28 17.57 -4.62 24.96
C GLY A 28 16.63 -4.29 26.13
N LYS A 29 16.75 -5.05 27.22
CA LYS A 29 15.98 -4.93 28.48
C LYS A 29 16.18 -3.58 29.18
N LEU A 30 15.16 -3.08 29.89
CA LEU A 30 15.26 -2.59 31.29
C LEU A 30 13.87 -2.18 31.86
N ALA A 31 13.74 -2.26 33.18
CA ALA A 31 12.50 -2.40 33.92
C ALA A 31 12.02 -1.11 34.63
N GLY A 32 10.70 -0.86 34.58
CA GLY A 32 9.83 -0.43 35.69
C GLY A 32 9.50 1.06 35.90
N ARG A 33 8.21 1.46 35.75
CA ARG A 33 7.39 2.21 36.76
C ARG A 33 5.89 2.36 36.35
N ARG A 34 5.01 1.50 36.88
CA ARG A 34 3.55 1.51 36.63
C ARG A 34 2.81 2.73 37.21
N THR A 35 2.28 3.61 36.35
CA THR A 35 0.85 4.07 36.32
C THR A 35 0.66 5.09 35.18
N SER A 36 0.42 4.59 33.96
CA SER A 36 -0.08 5.24 32.72
C SER A 36 0.46 4.55 31.45
N GLU A 37 1.40 3.61 31.57
CA GLU A 37 2.04 2.88 30.46
C GLU A 37 1.21 1.70 29.87
N GLN A 38 -0.12 1.72 30.02
CA GLN A 38 -1.01 0.61 29.62
C GLN A 38 -2.21 1.09 28.80
N MET A 39 -1.97 1.74 27.67
CA MET A 39 -2.51 1.09 26.46
C MET A 39 -1.55 -0.08 26.26
N SER A 40 -1.96 -1.30 26.61
CA SER A 40 -1.05 -2.45 26.67
C SER A 40 -0.37 -2.61 25.31
N ALA A 41 0.87 -3.11 25.26
CA ALA A 41 1.49 -3.48 23.98
C ALA A 41 0.55 -4.39 23.16
N GLU A 42 -0.24 -5.23 23.85
CA GLU A 42 -1.30 -6.05 23.26
C GLU A 42 -2.48 -5.24 22.68
N ASP A 43 -2.88 -4.12 23.31
CA ASP A 43 -3.94 -3.25 22.79
C ASP A 43 -3.46 -2.47 21.55
N LEU A 44 -2.18 -2.08 21.54
CA LEU A 44 -1.54 -1.43 20.39
C LEU A 44 -1.40 -2.41 19.21
N GLU A 45 -0.89 -3.62 19.45
CA GLU A 45 -0.79 -4.66 18.43
C GLU A 45 -2.17 -5.04 17.87
N LYS A 46 -3.19 -5.12 18.73
CA LYS A 46 -4.56 -5.38 18.30
C LYS A 46 -5.11 -4.24 17.44
N TYR A 47 -4.88 -2.99 17.84
CA TYR A 47 -5.30 -1.83 17.08
C TYR A 47 -4.64 -1.77 15.69
N GLU A 48 -3.33 -2.03 15.62
CA GLU A 48 -2.59 -2.11 14.35
C GLU A 48 -3.15 -3.22 13.45
N THR A 49 -3.37 -4.41 14.00
CA THR A 49 -3.95 -5.55 13.29
C THR A 49 -5.34 -5.23 12.73
N GLU A 50 -6.19 -4.56 13.51
CA GLU A 50 -7.54 -4.16 13.08
C GLU A 50 -7.48 -3.12 11.95
N MET A 51 -6.54 -2.17 12.02
CA MET A 51 -6.34 -1.18 10.95
C MET A 51 -5.87 -1.83 9.65
N GLU A 52 -4.93 -2.77 9.71
CA GLU A 52 -4.46 -3.52 8.54
C GLU A 52 -5.58 -4.35 7.90
N LEU A 53 -6.36 -5.08 8.72
CA LEU A 53 -7.52 -5.84 8.27
C LEU A 53 -8.55 -4.95 7.58
N SER A 54 -8.78 -3.76 8.12
CA SER A 54 -9.70 -2.79 7.50
C SER A 54 -9.19 -2.32 6.13
N LEU A 55 -7.89 -2.04 6.01
CA LEU A 55 -7.29 -1.60 4.75
C LEU A 55 -7.35 -2.70 3.68
N TYR A 56 -7.05 -3.94 4.07
CA TYR A 56 -7.13 -5.09 3.16
C TYR A 56 -8.56 -5.34 2.66
N ARG A 57 -9.57 -5.22 3.52
CA ARG A 57 -10.98 -5.36 3.13
C ARG A 57 -11.38 -4.30 2.11
N GLU A 58 -11.04 -3.03 2.39
CA GLU A 58 -11.33 -1.95 1.46
C GLU A 58 -10.68 -2.19 0.10
N TYR A 59 -9.39 -2.57 0.07
CA TYR A 59 -8.70 -2.91 -1.16
C TYR A 59 -9.45 -4.00 -1.95
N LYS A 60 -9.81 -5.10 -1.29
CA LYS A 60 -10.50 -6.22 -1.94
C LYS A 60 -11.84 -5.79 -2.56
N ASP A 61 -12.54 -4.87 -1.92
CA ASP A 61 -13.84 -4.37 -2.37
C ASP A 61 -13.74 -3.40 -3.56
N ILE A 62 -12.61 -2.69 -3.70
CA ILE A 62 -12.45 -1.64 -4.71
C ILE A 62 -11.49 -1.98 -5.85
N VAL A 63 -10.60 -2.98 -5.70
CA VAL A 63 -9.53 -3.26 -6.67
C VAL A 63 -10.06 -3.45 -8.10
N GLY A 64 -11.19 -4.14 -8.26
CA GLY A 64 -11.83 -4.35 -9.56
C GLY A 64 -12.44 -3.10 -10.21
N GLN A 65 -12.46 -1.97 -9.50
CA GLN A 65 -12.94 -0.67 -10.01
C GLN A 65 -11.82 0.17 -10.65
N PHE A 66 -10.56 -0.23 -10.48
CA PHE A 66 -9.40 0.49 -11.01
C PHE A 66 -8.80 -0.25 -12.21
N SER A 67 -8.12 0.50 -13.08
CA SER A 67 -7.50 -0.07 -14.29
C SER A 67 -6.02 -0.40 -14.09
N TYR A 68 -5.35 0.26 -13.14
CA TYR A 68 -3.92 0.13 -12.93
C TYR A 68 -3.56 -0.08 -11.46
N VAL A 69 -2.55 -0.91 -11.26
CA VAL A 69 -1.75 -0.99 -10.04
C VAL A 69 -0.43 -0.25 -10.30
N VAL A 70 -0.08 0.68 -9.43
CA VAL A 70 1.15 1.48 -9.53
C VAL A 70 1.93 1.39 -8.23
N GLU A 71 3.12 0.80 -8.28
CA GLU A 71 4.03 0.70 -7.16
C GLU A 71 5.25 1.60 -7.36
N THR A 72 5.57 2.33 -6.30
CA THR A 72 6.75 3.19 -6.20
C THR A 72 7.53 2.79 -4.95
N GLU A 73 8.78 3.22 -4.83
CA GLU A 73 9.61 2.96 -3.64
C GLU A 73 8.96 3.31 -2.28
N ARG A 74 7.98 4.23 -2.26
CA ARG A 74 7.35 4.69 -1.02
C ARG A 74 5.90 4.26 -0.85
N ARG A 75 5.19 4.02 -1.95
CA ARG A 75 3.73 3.91 -1.95
C ARG A 75 3.22 3.05 -3.09
N PHE A 76 2.11 2.39 -2.79
CA PHE A 76 1.30 1.65 -3.73
C PHE A 76 -0.01 2.41 -3.99
N TYR A 77 -0.44 2.40 -5.25
CA TYR A 77 -1.66 3.03 -5.70
C TYR A 77 -2.48 2.10 -6.59
N LEU A 78 -3.80 2.23 -6.48
CA LEU A 78 -4.71 1.88 -7.55
C LEU A 78 -5.05 3.16 -8.31
N ALA A 79 -5.13 3.12 -9.63
CA ALA A 79 -5.46 4.30 -10.45
C ALA A 79 -6.27 3.92 -11.70
N ASN A 80 -7.09 4.85 -12.19
CA ASN A 80 -7.78 4.67 -13.48
C ASN A 80 -7.00 5.23 -14.66
N SER A 81 -6.05 6.13 -14.41
CA SER A 81 -5.13 6.64 -15.41
C SER A 81 -3.75 6.85 -14.81
N VAL A 82 -2.73 6.53 -15.59
CA VAL A 82 -1.32 6.71 -15.26
C VAL A 82 -0.58 7.27 -16.47
N GLU A 83 0.13 8.38 -16.26
CA GLU A 83 1.10 8.94 -17.20
C GLU A 83 2.47 8.96 -16.52
N MET A 84 3.48 8.34 -17.13
CA MET A 84 4.88 8.42 -16.68
C MET A 84 5.68 9.26 -17.68
N VAL A 85 6.25 10.37 -17.19
CA VAL A 85 7.03 11.31 -17.98
C VAL A 85 8.49 11.24 -17.53
N PRO A 86 9.42 10.77 -18.38
CA PRO A 86 10.84 10.86 -18.10
C PRO A 86 11.30 12.33 -18.20
N ARG A 87 12.11 12.77 -17.26
CA ARG A 87 12.68 14.11 -17.19
C ARG A 87 14.19 14.02 -17.07
N ASN A 88 14.87 14.86 -17.84
CA ASN A 88 16.32 15.03 -17.77
C ASN A 88 16.60 16.41 -17.18
N ALA A 89 17.33 16.45 -16.06
CA ALA A 89 17.81 17.69 -15.46
C ALA A 89 19.28 17.51 -15.08
N ASP A 90 20.15 18.37 -15.60
CA ASP A 90 21.56 18.46 -15.23
C ASP A 90 22.34 17.12 -15.28
N GLY A 91 21.98 16.25 -16.22
CA GLY A 91 22.62 14.94 -16.42
C GLY A 91 22.01 13.80 -15.61
N GLU A 92 21.01 14.06 -14.76
CA GLU A 92 20.24 13.05 -14.04
C GLU A 92 18.86 12.85 -14.67
N VAL A 93 18.43 11.58 -14.70
CA VAL A 93 17.10 11.19 -15.18
C VAL A 93 16.21 10.88 -13.98
N TYR A 94 15.01 11.45 -13.97
CA TYR A 94 13.97 11.10 -13.02
C TYR A 94 12.63 10.91 -13.72
N PHE A 95 11.71 10.24 -13.04
CA PHE A 95 10.37 9.97 -13.55
C PHE A 95 9.35 10.79 -12.78
N GLU A 96 8.49 11.48 -13.52
CA GLU A 96 7.28 12.10 -12.98
C GLU A 96 6.08 11.22 -13.33
N LEU A 97 5.36 10.73 -12.33
CA LEU A 97 4.07 10.06 -12.51
C LEU A 97 2.93 11.01 -12.22
N ARG A 98 1.91 10.93 -13.06
CA ARG A 98 0.61 11.56 -12.85
C ARG A 98 -0.45 10.49 -12.86
N LEU A 99 -1.09 10.32 -11.72
CA LEU A 99 -2.19 9.38 -11.53
C LEU A 99 -3.49 10.17 -11.39
N ALA A 100 -4.56 9.70 -12.01
CA ALA A 100 -5.89 10.25 -11.85
C ALA A 100 -6.87 9.20 -11.32
N ASP A 101 -7.82 9.67 -10.52
CA ASP A 101 -8.81 8.85 -9.80
C ASP A 101 -8.11 7.68 -9.12
N ALA A 102 -7.30 8.02 -8.12
CA ALA A 102 -6.39 7.08 -7.49
C ALA A 102 -6.79 6.80 -6.05
N TRP A 103 -6.49 5.59 -5.60
CA TRP A 103 -6.58 5.18 -4.21
C TRP A 103 -5.18 4.82 -3.72
N VAL A 104 -4.82 5.30 -2.53
CA VAL A 104 -3.50 5.06 -1.94
C VAL A 104 -3.57 4.01 -0.83
N TRP A 105 -2.66 3.04 -0.86
CA TRP A 105 -2.48 2.09 0.23
C TRP A 105 -1.75 2.77 1.40
N ASP A 106 -2.52 3.39 2.30
CA ASP A 106 -2.01 4.15 3.45
C ASP A 106 -2.96 3.98 4.65
N MET A 107 -2.50 3.29 5.69
CA MET A 107 -3.27 3.02 6.91
C MET A 107 -3.52 4.27 7.76
N TYR A 108 -2.71 5.31 7.60
CA TYR A 108 -2.80 6.53 8.41
C TYR A 108 -3.70 7.60 7.81
N ARG A 109 -4.24 7.36 6.60
CA ARG A 109 -5.15 8.30 5.93
C ARG A 109 -6.61 7.98 6.22
N PRO A 110 -7.40 8.94 6.72
CA PRO A 110 -8.84 8.76 6.90
C PRO A 110 -9.60 8.68 5.56
N ALA A 111 -9.07 9.32 4.50
CA ALA A 111 -9.59 9.23 3.15
C ALA A 111 -8.45 8.85 2.19
N ARG A 112 -8.60 7.70 1.52
CA ARG A 112 -7.58 7.14 0.62
C ARG A 112 -7.82 7.45 -0.85
N PHE A 113 -9.03 7.88 -1.21
CA PHE A 113 -9.33 8.30 -2.58
C PHE A 113 -8.83 9.74 -2.83
N VAL A 114 -8.09 9.91 -3.90
CA VAL A 114 -7.44 11.16 -4.31
C VAL A 114 -7.64 11.38 -5.80
N LYS A 115 -8.11 12.58 -6.17
CA LYS A 115 -8.42 12.91 -7.57
C LYS A 115 -7.19 12.88 -8.47
N GLN A 116 -6.07 13.41 -7.97
CA GLN A 116 -4.81 13.49 -8.70
C GLN A 116 -3.65 13.22 -7.75
N VAL A 117 -2.68 12.44 -8.21
CA VAL A 117 -1.42 12.20 -7.51
C VAL A 117 -0.28 12.52 -8.45
N ARG A 118 0.70 13.29 -7.96
CA ARG A 118 1.96 13.50 -8.66
C ARG A 118 3.09 12.90 -7.83
N VAL A 119 3.82 11.94 -8.42
CA VAL A 119 4.99 11.33 -7.80
C VAL A 119 6.21 11.72 -8.62
N VAL A 120 7.31 12.06 -7.94
CA VAL A 120 8.62 12.29 -8.57
C VAL A 120 9.58 11.31 -7.92
N THR A 121 10.25 10.48 -8.71
CA THR A 121 11.18 9.48 -8.20
C THR A 121 12.35 9.26 -9.16
N PHE A 122 13.48 8.86 -8.58
CA PHE A 122 14.68 8.40 -9.28
C PHE A 122 14.81 6.87 -9.24
N LYS A 123 13.82 6.19 -8.69
CA LYS A 123 13.76 4.73 -8.56
C LYS A 123 12.82 4.14 -9.59
N ASP A 124 12.86 2.82 -9.67
CA ASP A 124 11.95 2.04 -10.48
C ASP A 124 10.50 2.26 -10.05
N VAL A 125 9.63 2.16 -11.04
CA VAL A 125 8.19 2.27 -10.87
C VAL A 125 7.56 1.12 -11.62
N ASN A 126 6.77 0.32 -10.92
CA ASN A 126 6.04 -0.78 -11.51
C ASN A 126 4.61 -0.32 -11.83
N ILE A 127 4.17 -0.57 -13.07
CA ILE A 127 2.84 -0.19 -13.55
C ILE A 127 2.24 -1.43 -14.22
N GLU A 128 1.17 -1.94 -13.63
CA GLU A 128 0.47 -3.12 -14.10
C GLU A 128 -0.98 -2.79 -14.42
N GLU A 129 -1.48 -3.34 -15.53
CA GLU A 129 -2.90 -3.24 -15.88
C GLU A 129 -3.66 -4.38 -15.21
N VAL A 130 -4.74 -4.05 -14.51
CA VAL A 130 -5.55 -5.01 -13.78
C VAL A 130 -6.55 -5.64 -14.75
N GLU A 131 -6.59 -6.97 -14.79
CA GLU A 131 -7.65 -7.68 -15.51
C GLU A 131 -9.00 -7.33 -14.90
N LYS A 132 -9.88 -6.72 -15.70
CA LYS A 132 -11.23 -6.41 -15.25
C LYS A 132 -12.01 -7.73 -15.19
N PRO A 133 -12.64 -8.07 -14.05
CA PRO A 133 -13.51 -9.23 -14.00
C PRO A 133 -14.59 -9.07 -15.08
N GLU A 134 -14.73 -10.08 -15.95
CA GLU A 134 -15.76 -10.08 -16.98
C GLU A 134 -17.12 -9.85 -16.32
N LEU A 135 -17.78 -8.74 -16.68
CA LEU A 135 -19.13 -8.41 -16.23
C LEU A 135 -20.09 -9.51 -16.71
N ARG A 136 -20.33 -10.53 -15.88
CA ARG A 136 -21.48 -11.41 -16.06
C ARG A 136 -22.73 -10.62 -15.69
N LEU A 137 -23.44 -10.13 -16.71
CA LEU A 137 -24.79 -9.61 -16.52
C LEU A 137 -25.67 -10.76 -15.99
N PRO A 138 -26.37 -10.59 -14.87
CA PRO A 138 -27.39 -11.56 -14.47
C PRO A 138 -28.51 -11.58 -15.53
N GLU A 139 -28.94 -12.78 -15.93
CA GLU A 139 -30.13 -12.97 -16.80
C GLU A 139 -31.41 -12.46 -16.13
#